data_AF-A0A538NMZ7-F1
#
_entry.id   AF-A0A538NMZ7-F1
#
_cell.length_a   1.000
_cell.length_b   1.000
_cell.length_c   1.000
_cell.angle_alpha   90.00
_cell.angle_beta   90.00
_cell.angle_gamma   90.00
#
_symmetry.space_group_name_H-M   'P 1'
#
loop_
_entity.id
_entity.type
_entity.pdbx_description
1 polymer ?
#
loop_
_entity_poly.entity_id
_entity_poly.type
_entity_poly.pdbx_seq_one_letter_code
_entity_poly.pdbx_strand_id
1 'polypeptide(L)'
;MKTIIKNSVRSLLLIPLLLACFALLPGAQALLPPPTPDGGYPGNNTAEGTNALFNLTLGINNTAVGANALFHDTTGGYNAAFGSRALENNVSGAFNMAVGTQALFNNT
;
A
#
# COMPACT_ATOMS: atom_id res chain seq x y z
N MET A 1 -48.94 -15.24 -22.85
CA MET A 1 -47.61 -15.86 -23.05
C MET A 1 -46.50 -14.87 -23.40
N LYS A 2 -46.69 -13.90 -24.33
CA LYS A 2 -45.67 -12.88 -24.68
C LYS A 2 -45.21 -11.96 -23.54
N THR A 3 -46.09 -11.62 -22.60
CA THR A 3 -45.80 -10.72 -21.47
C THR A 3 -44.83 -11.33 -20.44
N ILE A 4 -44.91 -12.65 -20.22
CA ILE A 4 -44.05 -13.40 -19.30
C ILE A 4 -42.61 -13.44 -19.83
N ILE A 5 -42.45 -13.63 -21.14
CA ILE A 5 -41.14 -13.64 -21.82
C ILE A 5 -40.47 -12.25 -21.75
N LYS A 6 -41.24 -11.17 -21.93
CA LYS A 6 -40.70 -9.79 -21.87
C LYS A 6 -40.18 -9.40 -20.49
N ASN A 7 -40.85 -9.85 -19.42
CA ASN A 7 -40.40 -9.63 -18.05
C ASN A 7 -39.18 -10.50 -17.71
N SER A 8 -39.10 -11.73 -18.24
CA SER A 8 -37.94 -12.61 -18.11
C SER A 8 -36.68 -12.01 -18.76
N VAL A 9 -36.80 -11.46 -19.98
CA VAL A 9 -35.68 -10.80 -20.69
C VAL A 9 -35.24 -9.51 -19.99
N ARG A 10 -36.18 -8.72 -19.43
CA ARG A 10 -35.82 -7.54 -18.62
C ARG A 10 -35.05 -7.93 -17.35
N SER A 11 -35.49 -8.97 -16.65
CA SER A 11 -34.81 -9.47 -15.46
C SER A 11 -33.40 -9.99 -15.79
N LEU A 12 -33.24 -10.67 -16.92
CA LEU A 12 -31.96 -11.20 -17.41
C LEU A 12 -30.92 -10.09 -17.68
N LEU A 13 -31.35 -8.88 -18.06
CA LEU A 13 -30.46 -7.75 -18.34
C LEU A 13 -30.24 -6.83 -17.12
N LEU A 14 -31.23 -6.72 -16.23
CA LEU A 14 -31.15 -5.84 -15.07
C LEU A 14 -30.20 -6.38 -13.99
N ILE A 15 -30.19 -7.70 -13.77
CA ILE A 15 -29.31 -8.34 -12.78
C ILE A 15 -27.82 -8.09 -13.09
N PRO A 16 -27.28 -8.40 -14.29
CA PRO A 16 -25.85 -8.17 -14.56
C PRO A 16 -25.49 -6.69 -14.55
N LEU A 17 -26.40 -5.80 -14.97
CA LEU A 17 -26.20 -4.36 -14.88
C LEU A 17 -26.06 -3.90 -13.42
N LEU A 18 -26.89 -4.44 -12.52
CA LEU A 18 -26.86 -4.09 -11.10
C LEU A 18 -25.58 -4.63 -10.42
N LEU A 19 -25.13 -5.83 -10.78
CA LEU A 19 -23.84 -6.36 -10.35
C LEU A 19 -22.68 -5.51 -10.88
N ALA A 20 -22.71 -5.09 -12.14
CA ALA A 20 -21.69 -4.22 -12.71
C ALA A 20 -21.66 -2.85 -12.01
N CYS A 21 -22.82 -2.24 -11.74
CA CYS A 21 -22.91 -1.01 -10.96
C CYS A 21 -22.33 -1.20 -9.56
N PHE A 22 -22.64 -2.32 -8.88
CA PHE A 22 -22.12 -2.60 -7.55
C PHE A 22 -20.60 -2.81 -7.56
N ALA A 23 -20.06 -3.53 -8.54
CA ALA A 23 -18.61 -3.75 -8.70
C ALA A 23 -17.84 -2.46 -9.03
N LEU A 24 -18.49 -1.46 -9.63
CA LEU A 24 -17.92 -0.16 -9.97
C LEU A 24 -18.12 0.91 -8.89
N LEU A 25 -18.86 0.61 -7.80
CA LEU A 25 -18.98 1.53 -6.68
C LEU A 25 -17.60 1.72 -6.03
N PRO A 26 -17.09 2.96 -5.85
CA PRO A 26 -15.81 3.20 -5.20
C PRO A 26 -15.71 2.59 -3.78
N GLY A 27 -16.84 2.44 -3.08
CA GLY A 27 -16.90 1.78 -1.77
C GLY A 27 -16.98 0.24 -1.80
N ALA A 28 -17.24 -0.36 -2.96
CA ALA A 28 -17.20 -1.81 -3.17
C ALA A 28 -15.90 -2.27 -3.84
N GLN A 29 -15.16 -1.34 -4.44
CA GLN A 29 -13.78 -1.56 -4.82
C GLN A 29 -12.95 -1.74 -3.53
N ALA A 30 -12.12 -2.78 -3.48
CA ALA A 30 -11.03 -2.85 -2.53
C ALA A 30 -9.97 -1.80 -2.91
N LEU A 31 -10.31 -0.52 -2.76
CA LEU A 31 -9.35 0.57 -2.82
C LEU A 31 -8.60 0.53 -1.51
N LEU A 32 -7.60 -0.34 -1.45
CA LEU A 32 -6.65 -0.34 -0.36
C LEU A 32 -5.93 1.01 -0.42
N PRO A 33 -6.11 1.92 0.56
CA PRO A 33 -5.31 3.13 0.60
C PRO A 33 -3.84 2.71 0.61
N PRO A 34 -2.96 3.38 -0.16
CA PRO A 34 -1.53 3.14 -0.01
C PRO A 34 -1.17 3.39 1.46
N PRO A 35 -0.60 2.42 2.20
CA PRO A 35 -0.33 1.01 1.88
C PRO A 35 -1.01 -0.03 2.80
N THR A 36 -1.19 -1.25 2.29
CA THR A 36 -1.81 -2.35 3.04
C THR A 36 -0.91 -2.96 4.12
N PRO A 37 -1.50 -3.47 5.22
CA PRO A 37 -0.79 -4.21 6.26
C PRO A 37 -0.07 -5.49 5.80
N ASP A 38 -0.24 -5.96 4.57
CA ASP A 38 0.32 -7.24 4.10
C ASP A 38 0.86 -7.17 2.66
N GLY A 39 1.98 -6.47 2.48
CA GLY A 39 3.03 -6.94 1.54
C GLY A 39 2.91 -6.60 0.06
N GLY A 40 2.29 -5.46 -0.32
CA GLY A 40 2.24 -5.03 -1.71
C GLY A 40 2.64 -3.57 -1.94
N TYR A 41 3.81 -3.13 -1.45
CA TYR A 41 4.25 -1.76 -1.72
C TYR A 41 4.89 -1.67 -3.13
N PRO A 42 4.63 -0.60 -3.90
CA PRO A 42 5.32 -0.35 -5.17
C PRO A 42 6.84 -0.43 -5.01
N GLY A 43 7.57 -0.84 -6.07
CA GLY A 43 9.03 -0.81 -6.06
C GLY A 43 9.70 -1.91 -5.21
N ASN A 44 9.00 -3.03 -4.95
CA ASN A 44 9.48 -4.14 -4.12
C ASN A 44 9.84 -3.68 -2.69
N ASN A 45 9.05 -2.75 -2.16
CA ASN A 45 9.22 -2.30 -0.79
C ASN A 45 8.39 -3.18 0.16
N THR A 46 8.81 -3.25 1.42
CA THR A 46 8.07 -3.89 2.52
C THR A 46 7.95 -2.85 3.63
N ALA A 47 6.74 -2.50 4.04
CA ALA A 47 6.54 -1.66 5.22
C ALA A 47 5.52 -2.29 6.17
N GLU A 48 5.97 -2.54 7.40
CA GLU A 48 5.25 -3.20 8.46
C GLU A 48 5.34 -2.34 9.72
N GLY A 49 4.24 -1.68 10.08
CA GLY A 49 4.18 -0.79 11.24
C GLY A 49 3.60 0.58 10.92
N THR A 50 3.15 1.29 11.95
CA THR A 50 2.55 2.62 11.79
C THR A 50 3.55 3.57 11.11
N ASN A 51 3.12 4.17 10.00
CA ASN A 51 3.89 5.11 9.16
C ASN A 51 5.23 4.58 8.61
N ALA A 52 5.43 3.27 8.53
CA ALA A 52 6.60 2.73 7.83
C ALA A 52 6.57 3.15 6.33
N LEU A 53 7.68 3.67 5.80
CA LEU A 53 7.82 4.16 4.41
C LEU A 53 6.78 5.22 3.97
N PHE A 54 6.17 5.96 4.90
CA PHE A 54 5.04 6.84 4.60
C PHE A 54 5.36 7.94 3.56
N ASN A 55 6.57 8.51 3.56
CA ASN A 55 6.96 9.56 2.61
C ASN A 55 7.74 9.06 1.39
N LEU A 56 7.80 7.74 1.16
CA LEU A 56 8.54 7.18 0.02
C LEU A 56 7.85 7.54 -1.31
N THR A 57 8.58 8.16 -2.23
CA THR A 57 8.03 8.59 -3.54
C THR A 57 8.58 7.77 -4.71
N LEU A 58 9.91 7.62 -4.81
CA LEU A 58 10.58 6.96 -5.94
C LEU A 58 11.48 5.79 -5.52
N GLY A 59 11.69 5.60 -4.22
CA GLY A 59 12.60 4.59 -3.69
C GLY A 59 12.13 3.16 -3.93
N ILE A 60 13.10 2.24 -4.04
CA ILE A 60 12.85 0.82 -4.35
C ILE A 60 13.66 -0.10 -3.43
N ASN A 61 13.19 -1.33 -3.26
CA ASN A 61 13.84 -2.41 -2.51
C ASN A 61 14.17 -2.04 -1.05
N ASN A 62 13.28 -1.30 -0.38
CA ASN A 62 13.40 -0.97 1.03
C ASN A 62 12.58 -1.93 1.90
N THR A 63 13.12 -2.33 3.05
CA THR A 63 12.39 -3.08 4.10
C THR A 63 12.32 -2.24 5.36
N ALA A 64 11.11 -1.86 5.80
CA ALA A 64 10.85 -1.10 7.01
C ALA A 64 9.92 -1.89 7.94
N VAL A 65 10.44 -2.32 9.09
CA VAL A 65 9.67 -3.05 10.09
C VAL A 65 9.79 -2.33 11.43
N GLY A 66 8.71 -1.67 11.85
CA GLY A 66 8.64 -0.87 13.07
C GLY A 66 7.94 0.48 12.87
N ALA A 67 7.42 1.05 13.95
CA ALA A 67 6.75 2.34 13.89
C ALA A 67 7.73 3.46 13.48
N ASN A 68 7.37 4.21 12.42
CA ASN A 68 8.16 5.26 11.77
C ASN A 68 9.52 4.80 11.20
N ALA A 69 9.69 3.50 10.90
CA ALA A 69 10.88 3.04 10.19
C ALA A 69 10.90 3.62 8.75
N LEU A 70 12.03 4.23 8.35
CA LEU A 70 12.19 4.92 7.06
C LEU A 70 11.10 5.98 6.76
N PHE A 71 10.58 6.66 7.79
CA PHE A 71 9.46 7.60 7.63
C PHE A 71 9.76 8.77 6.70
N HIS A 72 10.96 9.37 6.77
CA HIS A 72 11.34 10.49 5.91
C HIS A 72 12.13 10.09 4.65
N ASP A 73 12.28 8.80 4.35
CA ASP A 73 12.91 8.38 3.09
C ASP A 73 12.01 8.76 1.91
N THR A 74 12.57 9.49 0.94
CA THR A 74 11.83 10.02 -0.21
C THR A 74 12.21 9.32 -1.51
N THR A 75 13.52 9.14 -1.75
CA THR A 75 14.06 8.57 -2.99
C THR A 75 15.13 7.50 -2.73
N GLY A 76 15.47 7.22 -1.47
CA GLY A 76 16.45 6.21 -1.10
C GLY A 76 16.00 4.80 -1.45
N GLY A 77 16.95 3.91 -1.65
CA GLY A 77 16.70 2.54 -2.05
C GLY A 77 17.66 1.56 -1.40
N TYR A 78 17.29 0.29 -1.39
CA TYR A 78 18.11 -0.78 -0.82
C TYR A 78 18.42 -0.59 0.68
N ASN A 79 17.50 0.00 1.44
CA ASN A 79 17.62 0.15 2.89
C ASN A 79 16.87 -0.97 3.64
N ALA A 80 17.42 -1.41 4.78
CA ALA A 80 16.80 -2.37 5.68
C ALA A 80 16.73 -1.79 7.10
N ALA A 81 15.54 -1.45 7.57
CA ALA A 81 15.25 -0.84 8.87
C ALA A 81 14.37 -1.76 9.72
N PHE A 82 14.92 -2.26 10.83
CA PHE A 82 14.22 -3.12 11.79
C PHE A 82 14.25 -2.48 13.18
N GLY A 83 13.14 -1.90 13.61
CA GLY A 83 13.00 -1.22 14.89
C GLY A 83 12.18 0.07 14.78
N SER A 84 11.58 0.50 15.90
CA SER A 84 10.89 1.79 15.90
C SER A 84 11.89 2.92 15.62
N ARG A 85 11.55 3.81 14.68
CA ARG A 85 12.38 4.96 14.28
C ARG A 85 13.76 4.59 13.70
N ALA A 86 13.96 3.35 13.25
CA ALA A 86 15.17 2.96 12.55
C ALA A 86 15.22 3.69 11.18
N LEU A 87 16.35 4.36 10.88
CA LEU A 87 16.52 5.18 9.67
C LEU A 87 15.43 6.25 9.45
N GLU A 88 14.83 6.79 10.52
CA GLU A 88 13.71 7.73 10.41
C GLU A 88 14.03 8.94 9.51
N ASN A 89 15.22 9.54 9.62
CA ASN A 89 15.65 10.71 8.84
C ASN A 89 16.57 10.40 7.65
N ASN A 90 16.46 9.20 7.06
CA ASN A 90 17.23 8.79 5.89
C ASN A 90 16.56 9.22 4.58
N VAL A 91 16.68 10.51 4.23
CA VAL A 91 15.90 11.17 3.15
C VAL A 91 16.19 10.61 1.75
N SER A 92 17.46 10.35 1.45
CA SER A 92 17.91 9.84 0.14
C SER A 92 19.03 8.80 0.24
N GLY A 93 19.47 8.45 1.44
CA GLY A 93 20.51 7.46 1.67
C GLY A 93 20.10 6.10 1.12
N ALA A 94 21.06 5.36 0.58
CA ALA A 94 20.85 4.03 0.02
C ALA A 94 21.84 3.03 0.64
N PHE A 95 21.49 1.74 0.56
CA PHE A 95 22.35 0.65 1.03
C PHE A 95 22.65 0.66 2.54
N ASN A 96 21.70 1.09 3.36
CA ASN A 96 21.85 1.11 4.81
C ASN A 96 21.16 -0.08 5.48
N MET A 97 21.76 -0.59 6.55
CA MET A 97 21.13 -1.60 7.43
C MET A 97 21.11 -1.09 8.87
N ALA A 98 19.91 -0.92 9.42
CA ALA A 98 19.67 -0.46 10.78
C ALA A 98 18.81 -1.48 11.54
N VAL A 99 19.35 -1.97 12.66
CA VAL A 99 18.65 -2.91 13.55
C VAL A 99 18.69 -2.35 14.96
N GLY A 100 17.51 -2.11 15.53
CA GLY A 100 17.33 -1.52 16.86
C GLY A 100 16.44 -0.28 16.83
N THR A 101 15.90 0.08 18.00
CA THR A 101 15.12 1.32 18.14
C THR A 101 16.04 2.52 17.93
N GLN A 102 15.65 3.45 17.05
CA GLN A 102 16.43 4.63 16.67
C GLN A 102 17.83 4.33 16.09
N ALA A 103 18.08 3.11 15.61
CA ALA A 103 19.32 2.77 14.93
C ALA A 103 19.46 3.63 13.65
N LEU A 104 20.64 4.25 13.48
CA LEU A 104 20.92 5.18 12.37
C LEU A 104 19.84 6.27 12.17
N PHE A 105 19.25 6.76 13.27
CA PHE A 105 18.15 7.72 13.25
C PHE A 105 18.38 8.92 12.30
N ASN A 106 19.59 9.48 12.30
CA ASN A 106 20.03 10.55 11.40
C ASN A 106 21.18 10.03 10.51
N ASN A 107 20.82 9.31 9.47
CA ASN A 107 21.73 8.95 8.38
C ASN A 107 21.24 9.69 7.14
N THR A 108 22.09 10.40 6.41
CA THR A 108 21.68 11.19 5.23
C THR A 108 22.03 10.48 3.93
#